data_AF-A0A842N9L9-F1
#
_entry.id   AF-A0A842N9L9-F1
#
_cell.length_a   1.000
_cell.length_b   1.000
_cell.length_c   1.000
_cell.angle_alpha   90.00
_cell.angle_beta   90.00
_cell.angle_gamma   90.00
#
_symmetry.space_group_name_H-M   'P 1'
#
loop_
_entity.id
_entity.type
_entity.pdbx_description
1 polymer ?
#
loop_
_entity_poly.entity_id
_entity_poly.type
_entity_poly.pdbx_seq_one_letter_code
_entity_poly.pdbx_strand_id
1 'polypeptide(L)'
;MGCSLAASLATRIKTFRRDSNPDFLFIEPSELVVTREIRNVLAMGLRDVKYDMGPFITLVDGPAFEFLWQERKALIIGHITDADLVVISRSDLVKKEKLENIKKILKEYVEGIIGLSTNRDWGVAEIMEKFN
;
A
#
# COMPACT_ATOMS: atom_id res chain seq x y z
N MET A 1 16.60 -3.15 12.06
CA MET A 1 15.63 -4.13 11.52
C MET A 1 15.62 -4.17 9.98
N GLY A 2 15.89 -3.06 9.27
CA GLY A 2 15.88 -3.00 7.80
C GLY A 2 16.86 -3.92 7.03
N CYS A 3 18.07 -4.20 7.55
CA CYS A 3 19.03 -5.04 6.81
C CYS A 3 18.60 -6.51 6.64
N SER A 4 17.84 -7.07 7.60
CA SER A 4 17.35 -8.45 7.51
C SER A 4 16.22 -8.58 6.49
N LEU A 5 15.30 -7.60 6.47
CA LEU A 5 14.23 -7.51 5.47
C LEU A 5 14.83 -7.34 4.06
N ALA A 6 15.81 -6.45 3.91
CA ALA A 6 16.47 -6.20 2.65
C ALA A 6 17.13 -7.46 2.06
N ALA A 7 17.93 -8.15 2.86
CA ALA A 7 18.63 -9.36 2.42
C ALA A 7 17.66 -10.51 2.11
N SER A 8 16.61 -10.69 2.93
CA SER A 8 15.67 -11.80 2.76
C SER A 8 14.73 -11.61 1.57
N LEU A 9 14.19 -10.40 1.35
CA LEU A 9 13.28 -10.14 0.23
C LEU A 9 14.00 -10.15 -1.12
N ALA A 10 15.17 -9.51 -1.24
CA ALA A 10 15.95 -9.54 -2.47
C ALA A 10 16.34 -10.97 -2.89
N THR A 11 16.74 -11.79 -1.91
CA THR A 11 17.04 -13.22 -2.15
C THR A 11 15.79 -13.98 -2.61
N ARG A 12 14.64 -13.75 -1.98
CA ARG A 12 13.37 -14.39 -2.36
C ARG A 12 12.93 -14.02 -3.77
N ILE A 13 13.05 -12.75 -4.17
CA ILE A 13 12.72 -12.30 -5.54
C ILE A 13 13.58 -13.05 -6.56
N LYS A 14 14.88 -13.22 -6.30
CA LYS A 14 15.77 -13.99 -7.16
C LYS A 14 15.34 -15.46 -7.28
N THR A 15 14.94 -16.07 -6.17
CA THR A 15 14.40 -17.44 -6.15
C THR A 15 13.11 -17.52 -6.97
N PHE A 16 12.16 -16.61 -6.78
CA PHE A 16 10.91 -16.60 -7.55
C PHE A 16 11.14 -16.44 -9.06
N ARG A 17 12.05 -15.53 -9.45
CA ARG A 17 12.42 -15.34 -10.85
C ARG A 17 12.99 -16.62 -11.46
N ARG A 18 13.87 -17.31 -10.74
CA ARG A 18 14.54 -18.53 -11.23
C ARG A 18 13.58 -19.72 -11.30
N ASP A 19 12.78 -19.91 -10.25
CA ASP A 19 12.05 -21.17 -10.05
C ASP A 19 10.65 -21.14 -10.69
N SER A 20 10.04 -19.95 -10.79
CA SER A 20 8.66 -19.79 -11.31
C SER A 20 8.51 -18.76 -12.42
N ASN A 21 9.42 -17.78 -12.51
CA ASN A 21 9.40 -16.71 -13.52
C ASN A 21 8.00 -16.08 -13.74
N PRO A 22 7.32 -15.59 -12.69
CA PRO A 22 5.95 -15.11 -12.82
C PRO A 22 5.89 -13.80 -13.60
N ASP A 23 4.74 -13.54 -14.23
CA ASP A 23 4.45 -12.25 -14.87
C ASP A 23 4.24 -11.14 -13.84
N PHE A 24 3.60 -11.46 -12.71
CA PHE A 24 3.32 -10.51 -11.61
C PHE A 24 3.70 -11.11 -10.26
N LEU A 25 4.23 -10.27 -9.38
CA LEU A 25 4.51 -10.61 -7.98
C LEU A 25 3.85 -9.59 -7.06
N PHE A 26 2.86 -10.04 -6.28
CA PHE A 26 2.24 -9.24 -5.24
C PHE A 26 3.00 -9.45 -3.92
N ILE A 27 3.27 -8.35 -3.22
CA ILE A 27 3.98 -8.36 -1.94
C ILE A 27 3.10 -7.69 -0.90
N GLU A 28 2.72 -8.46 0.12
CA GLU A 28 2.08 -7.94 1.31
C GLU A 28 3.13 -7.82 2.43
N PRO A 29 3.56 -6.61 2.78
CA PRO A 29 4.50 -6.42 3.88
C PRO A 29 3.81 -6.61 5.24
N SER A 30 4.60 -6.87 6.28
CA SER A 30 4.10 -6.85 7.66
C SER A 30 3.60 -5.45 8.02
N GLU A 31 2.58 -5.37 8.88
CA GLU A 31 1.97 -4.12 9.37
C GLU A 31 2.95 -3.11 10.00
N LEU A 32 4.16 -3.53 10.36
CA LEU A 32 5.17 -2.65 10.95
C LEU A 32 6.13 -2.03 9.92
N VAL A 33 6.03 -2.43 8.67
CA VAL A 33 6.95 -2.00 7.62
C VAL A 33 6.33 -0.85 6.84
N VAL A 34 7.09 0.25 6.75
CA VAL A 34 6.65 1.45 6.03
C VAL A 34 6.97 1.37 4.54
N THR A 35 6.20 2.07 3.71
CA THR A 35 6.24 1.99 2.24
C THR A 35 7.63 2.28 1.69
N ARG A 36 8.29 3.31 2.23
CA ARG A 36 9.66 3.67 1.84
C ARG A 36 10.68 2.54 2.07
N GLU A 37 10.53 1.75 3.12
CA GLU A 37 11.44 0.63 3.41
C GLU A 37 11.30 -0.45 2.34
N ILE A 38 10.08 -0.84 1.99
CA ILE A 38 9.86 -1.82 0.90
C ILE A 38 10.38 -1.29 -0.43
N ARG A 39 10.08 -0.03 -0.76
CA ARG A 39 10.55 0.58 -2.02
C ARG A 39 12.07 0.55 -2.14
N ASN A 40 12.78 0.87 -1.06
CA ASN A 40 14.25 0.79 -1.02
C ASN A 40 14.76 -0.64 -1.21
N VAL A 41 14.15 -1.62 -0.56
CA VAL A 41 14.55 -3.03 -0.69
C VAL A 41 14.32 -3.56 -2.10
N LEU A 42 13.19 -3.23 -2.72
CA LEU A 42 12.91 -3.58 -4.10
C LEU A 42 13.91 -2.91 -5.05
N ALA A 43 14.17 -1.61 -4.88
CA ALA A 43 15.19 -0.92 -5.68
C ALA A 43 16.58 -1.60 -5.58
N MET A 44 16.95 -2.12 -4.41
CA MET A 44 18.20 -2.88 -4.25
C MET A 44 18.22 -4.20 -5.03
N GLY A 45 17.08 -4.89 -5.12
CA GLY A 45 16.92 -6.17 -5.83
C GLY A 45 17.07 -6.04 -7.35
N LEU A 46 16.84 -4.85 -7.92
CA LEU A 46 17.04 -4.56 -9.34
C LEU A 46 18.49 -4.74 -9.81
N ARG A 47 19.46 -4.74 -8.87
CA ARG A 47 20.87 -5.02 -9.18
C ARG A 47 21.11 -6.47 -9.58
N ASP A 48 20.29 -7.40 -9.05
CA ASP A 48 20.48 -8.84 -9.21
C ASP A 48 19.43 -9.48 -10.12
N VAL A 49 18.25 -8.86 -10.26
CA VAL A 49 17.10 -9.39 -10.97
C VAL A 49 16.44 -8.27 -11.77
N LYS A 50 16.12 -8.51 -13.05
CA LYS A 50 15.35 -7.58 -13.87
C LYS A 50 13.85 -7.76 -13.63
N TYR A 51 13.17 -6.71 -13.20
CA TYR A 51 11.73 -6.58 -13.10
C TYR A 51 11.34 -5.10 -13.08
N ASP A 52 10.08 -4.81 -13.34
CA ASP A 52 9.53 -3.47 -13.19
C ASP A 52 8.83 -3.35 -11.82
N MET A 53 8.99 -2.20 -11.17
CA MET A 53 8.29 -1.93 -9.92
C MET A 53 6.87 -1.46 -10.24
N GLY A 54 5.89 -2.29 -9.85
CA GLY A 54 4.47 -1.92 -9.89
C GLY A 54 4.09 -0.89 -8.81
N PRO A 55 2.80 -0.51 -8.75
CA PRO A 55 2.33 0.50 -7.82
C PRO A 55 2.32 0.02 -6.36
N PHE A 56 2.55 0.95 -5.45
CA PHE A 56 2.43 0.76 -4.01
C PHE A 56 1.07 1.26 -3.56
N ILE A 57 0.21 0.32 -3.16
CA ILE A 57 -1.18 0.59 -2.76
C ILE A 57 -1.33 0.34 -1.26
N THR A 58 -1.74 1.35 -0.51
CA THR A 58 -1.97 1.26 0.93
C THR A 58 -3.46 1.19 1.24
N LEU A 59 -3.88 0.15 1.94
CA LEU A 59 -5.26 0.03 2.44
C LEU A 59 -5.37 0.65 3.83
N VAL A 60 -6.30 1.58 3.98
CA VAL A 60 -6.68 2.19 5.26
C VAL A 60 -8.07 1.70 5.65
N ASP A 61 -8.24 1.26 6.89
CA ASP A 61 -9.53 0.82 7.42
C ASP A 61 -10.44 2.01 7.71
N GLY A 62 -11.53 2.18 6.95
CA GLY A 62 -12.48 3.27 7.13
C GLY A 62 -13.15 3.26 8.52
N PRO A 63 -13.88 2.20 8.90
CA PRO A 63 -14.51 2.08 10.22
C PRO A 63 -13.56 2.31 11.40
N ALA A 64 -12.36 1.73 11.37
CA ALA A 64 -11.41 1.82 12.47
C ALA A 64 -10.47 3.04 12.39
N PHE A 65 -10.60 3.90 11.37
CA PHE A 65 -9.62 4.95 11.07
C PHE A 65 -9.31 5.84 12.27
N GLU A 66 -10.32 6.39 12.93
CA GLU A 66 -10.12 7.35 14.04
C GLU A 66 -9.32 6.73 15.19
N PHE A 67 -9.65 5.48 15.56
CA PHE A 67 -8.94 4.75 16.59
C PHE A 67 -7.50 4.47 16.16
N LEU A 68 -7.29 3.93 14.96
CA LEU A 68 -5.96 3.64 14.44
C LEU A 68 -5.12 4.92 14.28
N TRP A 69 -5.73 6.03 13.89
CA TRP A 69 -5.09 7.32 13.76
C TRP A 69 -4.64 7.87 15.10
N GLN A 70 -5.44 7.71 16.15
CA GLN A 70 -5.06 8.11 17.51
C GLN A 70 -3.91 7.25 18.05
N GLU A 71 -3.99 5.95 17.88
CA GLU A 71 -3.03 5.00 18.48
C GLU A 71 -1.72 4.89 17.69
N ARG A 72 -1.79 5.00 16.35
CA ARG A 72 -0.70 4.61 15.43
C ARG A 72 -0.47 5.63 14.32
N LYS A 73 -0.72 6.92 14.58
CA LYS A 73 -0.57 8.02 13.60
C LYS A 73 0.71 7.94 12.77
N ALA A 74 1.86 7.84 13.43
CA ALA A 74 3.16 7.87 12.77
C ALA A 74 3.36 6.68 11.81
N LEU A 75 2.82 5.51 12.17
CA LEU A 75 2.89 4.31 11.34
C LEU A 75 1.99 4.43 10.12
N ILE A 76 0.75 4.91 10.29
CA ILE A 76 -0.15 5.17 9.16
C ILE A 76 0.46 6.18 8.20
N ILE A 77 1.04 7.27 8.72
CA ILE A 77 1.78 8.25 7.90
C ILE A 77 2.90 7.55 7.14
N GLY A 78 3.69 6.70 7.81
CA GLY A 78 4.74 5.92 7.13
C GLY A 78 4.23 4.97 6.03
N HIS A 79 3.01 4.44 6.16
CA HIS A 79 2.40 3.59 5.12
C HIS A 79 1.85 4.38 3.95
N ILE A 80 1.27 5.56 4.18
CA ILE A 80 0.67 6.37 3.11
C ILE A 80 1.69 7.26 2.40
N THR A 81 2.79 7.60 3.07
CA THR A 81 3.88 8.39 2.47
C THR A 81 4.58 7.53 1.43
N ASP A 82 4.83 8.09 0.23
CA ASP A 82 5.41 7.41 -0.94
C ASP A 82 4.53 6.29 -1.54
N ALA A 83 3.27 6.14 -1.10
CA ALA A 83 2.30 5.27 -1.75
C ALA A 83 1.75 5.93 -3.02
N ASP A 84 1.60 5.15 -4.09
CA ASP A 84 1.05 5.62 -5.37
C ASP A 84 -0.49 5.77 -5.29
N LEU A 85 -1.11 5.02 -4.38
CA LEU A 85 -2.52 5.10 -4.07
C LEU A 85 -2.80 4.72 -2.61
N VAL A 86 -3.66 5.48 -1.97
CA VAL A 86 -4.30 5.11 -0.70
C VAL A 86 -5.76 4.79 -0.94
N VAL A 87 -6.20 3.66 -0.41
CA VAL A 87 -7.56 3.17 -0.54
C VAL A 87 -8.20 3.09 0.84
N ILE A 88 -9.32 3.79 1.03
CA ILE A 88 -10.12 3.68 2.24
C ILE A 88 -11.07 2.49 2.08
N SER A 89 -10.72 1.36 2.68
CA SER A 89 -11.48 0.13 2.64
C SER A 89 -12.77 0.22 3.48
N ARG A 90 -13.77 -0.60 3.10
CA ARG A 90 -15.09 -0.67 3.77
C ARG A 90 -15.77 0.69 3.87
N SER A 91 -15.61 1.53 2.84
CA SER A 91 -16.16 2.88 2.80
C SER A 91 -17.68 2.91 2.88
N ASP A 92 -18.36 1.82 2.51
CA ASP A 92 -19.82 1.68 2.63
C ASP A 92 -20.33 1.60 4.08
N LEU A 93 -19.45 1.22 5.02
CA LEU A 93 -19.77 1.16 6.45
C LEU A 93 -19.53 2.50 7.16
N VAL A 94 -19.01 3.50 6.44
CA VAL A 94 -18.64 4.81 6.99
C VAL A 94 -19.63 5.85 6.48
N LYS A 95 -20.16 6.70 7.37
CA LYS A 95 -20.99 7.84 6.97
C LYS A 95 -20.19 8.77 6.04
N LYS A 96 -20.85 9.32 5.01
CA LYS A 96 -20.22 10.20 4.01
C LYS A 96 -19.40 11.32 4.63
N GLU A 97 -19.93 12.01 5.65
CA GLU A 97 -19.22 13.09 6.35
C GLU A 97 -17.92 12.62 7.00
N LYS A 98 -17.95 11.45 7.65
CA LYS A 98 -16.77 10.83 8.26
C LYS A 98 -15.76 10.43 7.19
N LEU A 99 -16.20 9.85 6.08
CA LEU A 99 -15.33 9.49 4.97
C LEU A 99 -14.62 10.71 4.37
N GLU A 100 -15.33 11.83 4.16
CA GLU A 100 -14.73 13.08 3.68
C GLU A 100 -13.74 13.68 4.69
N ASN A 101 -14.00 13.54 5.99
CA ASN A 101 -13.04 13.93 7.02
C ASN A 101 -11.77 13.07 6.98
N ILE A 102 -11.90 11.74 6.83
CA ILE A 102 -10.75 10.83 6.66
C ILE A 102 -9.92 11.26 5.45
N LYS A 103 -10.56 11.49 4.29
CA LYS A 103 -9.87 11.97 3.09
C LYS A 103 -9.15 13.29 3.35
N LYS A 104 -9.78 14.24 4.03
CA LYS A 104 -9.18 15.54 4.35
C LYS A 104 -7.92 15.38 5.19
N ILE A 105 -7.94 14.52 6.20
CA ILE A 105 -6.78 14.22 7.06
C ILE A 105 -5.65 13.59 6.23
N LEU A 106 -5.97 12.61 5.39
CA LEU A 106 -4.97 11.91 4.59
C LEU A 106 -4.38 12.77 3.47
N LYS A 107 -5.15 13.73 2.93
CA LYS A 107 -4.71 14.66 1.87
C LYS A 107 -3.52 15.52 2.24
N GLU A 108 -3.21 15.67 3.54
CA GLU A 108 -2.00 16.37 3.99
C GLU A 108 -0.71 15.58 3.68
N TYR A 109 -0.83 14.28 3.40
CA TYR A 109 0.30 13.36 3.24
C TYR A 109 0.35 12.68 1.87
N VAL A 110 -0.78 12.61 1.14
CA VAL A 110 -0.88 11.90 -0.14
C VAL A 110 -2.01 12.47 -1.00
N GLU A 111 -1.83 12.48 -2.33
CA GLU A 111 -2.83 13.02 -3.26
C GLU A 111 -3.84 11.98 -3.77
N GLY A 112 -3.40 10.74 -3.99
CA GLY A 112 -4.25 9.66 -4.50
C GLY A 112 -5.03 8.95 -3.40
N ILE A 113 -6.30 9.33 -3.18
CA ILE A 113 -7.17 8.68 -2.17
C ILE A 113 -8.50 8.27 -2.80
N ILE A 114 -8.80 6.96 -2.77
CA ILE A 114 -10.05 6.40 -3.30
C ILE A 114 -10.80 5.68 -2.18
N GLY A 115 -12.12 5.87 -2.11
CA GLY A 115 -12.98 5.06 -1.24
C GLY A 115 -13.35 3.75 -1.92
N LEU A 116 -13.19 2.62 -1.24
CA LEU A 116 -13.48 1.29 -1.76
C LEU A 116 -14.53 0.57 -0.92
N SER A 117 -15.48 -0.08 -1.59
CA SER A 117 -16.32 -1.12 -1.02
C SER A 117 -16.42 -2.30 -1.97
N THR A 118 -15.90 -3.45 -1.54
CA THR A 118 -16.01 -4.69 -2.30
C THR A 118 -17.41 -5.30 -2.26
N ASN A 119 -18.24 -4.95 -1.26
CA ASN A 119 -19.63 -5.41 -1.18
C ASN A 119 -20.58 -4.60 -2.08
N ARG A 120 -20.16 -3.42 -2.52
CA ARG A 120 -20.95 -2.49 -3.32
C ARG A 120 -20.31 -2.20 -4.68
N ASP A 121 -19.18 -2.85 -5.00
CA ASP A 121 -18.33 -2.59 -6.16
C ASP A 121 -17.94 -1.12 -6.36
N TRP A 122 -17.89 -0.35 -5.27
CA TRP A 122 -17.51 1.06 -5.30
C TRP A 122 -16.00 1.19 -5.33
N GLY A 123 -15.49 2.00 -6.26
CA GLY A 123 -14.10 2.41 -6.31
C GLY A 123 -13.21 1.44 -7.07
N VAL A 124 -13.69 0.21 -7.35
CA VAL A 124 -12.93 -0.80 -8.10
C VAL A 124 -12.58 -0.29 -9.51
N ALA A 125 -13.56 0.22 -10.25
CA ALA A 125 -13.33 0.75 -11.60
C ALA A 125 -12.33 1.92 -11.60
N GLU A 126 -12.47 2.85 -10.66
CA GLU A 126 -11.59 4.01 -10.50
C GLU A 126 -10.14 3.59 -10.20
N ILE A 127 -9.95 2.56 -9.38
CA ILE A 127 -8.63 1.99 -9.09
C ILE A 127 -8.03 1.35 -10.35
N MET A 128 -8.83 0.60 -11.11
CA MET A 128 -8.38 -0.05 -12.34
C MET A 128 -7.99 0.98 -13.41
N GLU A 129 -8.78 2.05 -13.57
CA GLU A 129 -8.48 3.15 -14.49
C GLU A 129 -7.18 3.90 -14.12
N LYS A 130 -6.83 3.97 -12.83
CA LYS A 130 -5.61 4.64 -12.38
C LYS A 130 -4.32 3.95 -12.84
N PHE A 131 -4.36 2.64 -13.07
CA PHE A 131 -3.19 1.81 -13.37
C PHE A 131 -3.24 1.09 -14.73
N ASN A 132 -4.27 1.37 -15.53
CA ASN A 132 -4.33 1.02 -16.95
C ASN A 132 -3.58 2.06 -17.80
#